data_AF-A0A965ZPH0-F1
#
_entry.id   AF-A0A965ZPH0-F1
#
_cell.length_a   1.000
_cell.length_b   1.000
_cell.length_c   1.000
_cell.angle_alpha   90.00
_cell.angle_beta   90.00
_cell.angle_gamma   90.00
#
_symmetry.space_group_name_H-M   'P 1'
#
loop_
_entity.id
_entity.type
_entity.pdbx_description
1 polymer ?
#
loop_
_entity_poly.entity_id
_entity_poly.type
_entity_poly.pdbx_seq_one_letter_code
_entity_poly.pdbx_strand_id
1 'polypeptide(L)'
;MYQIGLPLLGIAIAVAVVLYRLNLLPWMRHSSSTWTANKTSAAAAVNRNPYPAVSIRCAGGCEAVQAFKGQRFLGDEAPALPLENCTASHCHCRYAHHVDRRTGNLDRRRLIGEHHDYVGFFGREDQREGRGRRASDWADAYRMNTPAH
;
A
#
# COMPACT_ATOMS: atom_id res chain seq x y z
N MET A 1 -38.85 -49.08 31.04
CA MET A 1 -37.38 -48.93 30.99
C MET A 1 -36.91 -47.55 30.50
N TYR A 2 -37.71 -46.47 30.58
CA TYR A 2 -37.30 -45.11 30.14
C TYR A 2 -37.17 -44.07 31.26
N GLN A 3 -37.41 -44.44 32.53
CA GLN A 3 -37.37 -43.50 33.66
C GLN A 3 -35.96 -43.03 34.06
N ILE A 4 -34.92 -43.78 33.67
CA ILE A 4 -33.51 -43.52 34.07
C ILE A 4 -32.75 -42.70 33.01
N GLY A 5 -33.29 -42.56 31.80
CA GLY A 5 -32.63 -41.81 30.70
C GLY A 5 -32.74 -40.29 30.83
N LEU A 6 -33.88 -39.80 31.33
CA LEU A 6 -34.16 -38.37 31.54
C LEU A 6 -33.20 -37.68 32.55
N PRO A 7 -32.88 -38.26 33.73
CA PRO A 7 -31.95 -37.62 34.66
C PRO A 7 -30.51 -37.63 34.13
N LEU A 8 -30.09 -38.67 33.42
CA LEU A 8 -28.74 -38.75 32.83
C LEU A 8 -28.54 -37.69 31.74
N LEU A 9 -29.56 -37.44 30.92
CA LEU A 9 -29.54 -36.38 29.91
C LEU A 9 -29.49 -34.98 30.56
N GLY A 10 -30.22 -34.78 31.66
CA GLY A 10 -30.16 -33.54 32.45
C GLY A 10 -28.78 -33.28 33.05
N ILE A 11 -28.14 -34.31 33.62
CA ILE A 11 -26.78 -34.21 34.18
C ILE A 11 -25.77 -33.88 33.08
N ALA A 12 -25.87 -34.52 31.91
CA ALA A 12 -24.98 -34.24 30.78
C ALA A 12 -25.08 -32.78 30.30
N ILE A 13 -26.30 -32.22 30.21
CA ILE A 13 -26.52 -30.82 29.83
C ILE A 13 -25.96 -29.87 30.91
N ALA A 14 -26.19 -30.15 32.19
CA ALA A 14 -25.67 -29.34 33.29
C ALA A 14 -24.13 -29.31 33.32
N VAL A 15 -23.49 -30.47 33.12
CA VAL A 15 -22.03 -30.57 33.01
C VAL A 15 -21.51 -29.78 31.81
N ALA A 16 -22.15 -29.87 30.64
CA ALA A 16 -21.77 -29.10 29.46
C ALA A 16 -21.87 -27.58 29.69
N VAL A 17 -22.93 -27.10 30.34
CA VAL A 17 -23.12 -25.68 30.69
C VAL A 17 -22.06 -25.20 31.68
N VAL A 18 -21.72 -26.01 32.70
CA VAL A 18 -20.67 -25.69 33.68
C VAL A 18 -19.29 -25.64 33.02
N LEU A 19 -18.94 -26.61 32.17
CA LEU A 19 -17.67 -26.61 31.43
C LEU A 19 -17.54 -25.41 30.48
N TYR A 20 -18.64 -25.00 29.83
CA TYR A 20 -18.70 -23.80 29.00
C TYR A 20 -18.53 -22.52 29.83
N ARG A 21 -19.22 -22.41 30.98
CA ARG A 21 -19.11 -21.25 31.90
C ARG A 21 -17.73 -21.12 32.55
N LEU A 22 -17.07 -22.24 32.83
CA LEU A 22 -15.72 -22.27 33.40
C LEU A 22 -14.61 -22.08 32.36
N ASN A 23 -14.93 -21.78 31.10
CA ASN A 23 -13.95 -21.53 30.02
C ASN A 23 -12.97 -22.70 29.80
N LEU A 24 -13.37 -23.93 30.13
CA LEU A 24 -12.57 -25.16 29.96
C LEU A 24 -12.72 -25.79 28.56
N LEU A 25 -13.49 -25.14 27.68
CA LEU A 25 -13.55 -25.42 26.24
C LEU A 25 -12.68 -24.39 25.50
N PRO A 26 -11.38 -24.65 25.26
CA PRO A 26 -10.46 -23.69 24.63
C PRO A 26 -10.80 -23.37 23.16
N TRP A 27 -11.85 -23.98 22.59
CA TRP A 27 -12.24 -23.83 21.19
C TRP A 27 -13.16 -22.63 20.89
N MET A 28 -13.65 -21.92 21.91
CA MET A 28 -14.43 -20.68 21.77
C MET A 28 -13.77 -19.48 22.46
N ARG A 29 -12.44 -19.42 22.49
CA ARG A 29 -11.75 -18.14 22.70
C ARG A 29 -11.85 -17.35 21.39
N HIS A 30 -12.92 -16.57 21.27
CA HIS A 30 -12.93 -15.44 20.34
C HIS A 30 -11.67 -14.61 20.60
N SER A 31 -10.79 -14.64 19.62
CA SER A 31 -9.58 -13.84 19.54
C SER A 31 -9.98 -12.37 19.57
N SER A 32 -10.01 -11.78 20.77
CA SER A 32 -9.92 -10.34 20.90
C SER A 32 -8.53 -9.97 20.40
N SER A 33 -8.46 -9.45 19.16
CA SER A 33 -7.24 -8.99 18.51
C SER A 33 -6.69 -7.78 19.26
N THR A 34 -6.02 -8.03 20.38
CA THR A 34 -5.02 -7.11 20.88
C THR A 34 -3.92 -7.10 19.84
N TRP A 35 -3.81 -5.99 19.11
CA TRP A 35 -2.73 -5.70 18.16
C TRP A 35 -1.38 -5.69 18.89
N THR A 36 -0.85 -6.87 19.21
CA THR A 36 0.55 -7.07 19.51
C THR A 36 1.25 -7.23 18.17
N ALA A 37 1.74 -6.09 17.67
CA ALA A 37 2.70 -6.06 16.59
C ALA A 37 3.89 -6.96 16.96
N ASN A 38 4.06 -8.09 16.25
CA ASN A 38 5.33 -8.78 16.27
C ASN A 38 5.65 -9.40 14.91
N LYS A 39 6.56 -8.70 14.22
CA LYS A 39 7.60 -9.18 13.30
C LYS A 39 7.33 -10.50 12.55
N THR A 40 6.72 -10.38 11.39
CA THR A 40 7.01 -11.27 10.24
C THR A 40 7.96 -10.56 9.28
N SER A 41 9.23 -10.43 9.68
CA SER A 41 10.29 -9.87 8.85
C SER A 41 10.79 -10.83 7.75
N ALA A 42 10.23 -12.03 7.64
CA ALA A 42 10.71 -13.07 6.71
C ALA A 42 9.85 -13.24 5.43
N ALA A 43 8.63 -12.68 5.39
CA ALA A 43 7.78 -12.67 4.18
C ALA A 43 7.78 -11.31 3.44
N ALA A 44 8.45 -10.29 4.00
CA ALA A 44 8.52 -8.93 3.44
C ALA A 44 9.66 -8.72 2.42
N ALA A 45 10.10 -9.79 1.74
CA ALA A 45 10.92 -9.68 0.54
C ALA A 45 10.07 -9.45 -0.73
N VAL A 46 8.77 -9.17 -0.55
CA VAL A 46 7.86 -8.74 -1.63
C VAL A 46 8.17 -7.29 -1.97
N ASN A 47 8.85 -7.09 -3.11
CA ASN A 47 8.91 -5.84 -3.87
C ASN A 47 9.05 -4.57 -3.01
N ARG A 48 10.26 -4.34 -2.46
CA ARG A 48 10.57 -3.06 -1.83
C ARG A 48 10.50 -1.99 -2.93
N ASN A 49 9.48 -1.16 -2.88
CA ASN A 49 9.36 0.00 -3.77
C ASN A 49 10.67 0.81 -3.69
N PRO A 50 11.42 0.97 -4.80
CA PRO A 50 12.68 1.70 -4.80
C PRO A 50 12.54 3.18 -4.42
N TYR A 51 11.31 3.72 -4.51
CA TYR A 51 11.01 5.12 -4.19
C TYR A 51 9.95 5.19 -3.09
N PRO A 52 10.29 4.87 -1.82
CA PRO A 52 9.34 4.94 -0.72
C PRO A 52 9.00 6.40 -0.44
N ALA A 53 7.70 6.72 -0.40
CA ALA A 53 7.23 8.05 -0.06
C ALA A 53 6.92 8.15 1.44
N VAL A 54 7.41 9.19 2.11
CA VAL A 54 7.19 9.43 3.54
C VAL A 54 6.66 10.85 3.77
N SER A 55 5.83 11.02 4.80
CA SER A 55 5.39 12.35 5.28
C SER A 55 5.60 12.45 6.78
N ILE A 56 5.81 13.65 7.30
CA ILE A 56 6.01 13.87 8.73
C ILE A 56 4.65 14.12 9.39
N ARG A 57 4.35 13.39 10.46
CA ARG A 57 3.14 13.57 11.29
C ARG A 57 3.56 13.88 12.73
N CYS A 58 2.92 14.87 13.34
CA CYS A 58 3.13 15.22 14.73
C CYS A 58 1.79 15.14 15.48
N ALA A 59 1.77 14.52 16.66
CA ALA A 59 0.62 14.53 17.56
C ALA A 59 0.64 15.72 18.55
N GLY A 60 1.82 16.32 18.79
CA GLY A 60 2.07 17.29 19.86
C GLY A 60 2.29 18.73 19.40
N GLY A 61 1.74 19.14 18.25
CA GLY A 61 1.72 20.56 17.86
C GLY A 61 3.08 21.17 17.46
N CYS A 62 4.08 20.37 17.08
CA CYS A 62 5.37 20.87 16.60
C CYS A 62 5.19 21.85 15.43
N GLU A 63 5.55 23.12 15.66
CA GLU A 63 5.38 24.20 14.68
C GLU A 63 6.25 23.99 13.44
N ALA A 64 7.47 23.46 13.62
CA ALA A 64 8.37 23.12 12.52
C ALA A 64 7.75 22.10 11.54
N VAL A 65 6.83 21.23 11.99
CA VAL A 65 6.14 20.27 11.11
C VAL A 65 5.03 20.94 10.30
N GLN A 66 4.49 22.09 10.72
CA GLN A 66 3.45 22.78 9.95
C GLN A 66 3.96 23.20 8.57
N ALA A 67 5.22 23.62 8.46
CA ALA A 67 5.85 23.96 7.19
C ALA A 67 5.86 22.80 6.18
N PHE A 68 5.88 21.55 6.68
CA PHE A 68 5.90 20.34 5.87
C PHE A 68 4.53 19.68 5.72
N LYS A 69 3.45 20.34 6.15
CA LYS A 69 2.09 19.79 6.09
C LYS A 69 1.67 19.56 4.64
N GLY A 70 1.25 18.33 4.34
CA GLY A 70 0.81 17.93 2.99
C GLY A 70 1.94 17.59 2.02
N GLN A 71 3.21 17.79 2.43
CA GLN A 71 4.36 17.41 1.63
C GLN A 71 4.72 15.93 1.83
N ARG A 72 5.33 15.36 0.81
CA ARG A 72 5.88 14.00 0.83
C ARG A 72 7.31 14.04 0.32
N PHE A 73 8.17 13.29 0.98
CA PHE A 73 9.57 13.14 0.65
C PHE A 73 9.82 11.73 0.16
N LEU A 74 10.87 11.56 -0.64
CA LEU A 74 11.49 10.25 -0.77
C LEU A 74 12.10 9.85 0.57
N GLY A 75 12.16 8.56 0.85
CA GLY A 75 12.72 8.04 2.10
C GLY A 75 14.10 8.60 2.41
N ASP A 76 14.95 8.74 1.39
CA ASP A 76 16.34 9.21 1.54
C ASP A 76 16.46 10.74 1.55
N GLU A 77 15.44 11.46 1.10
CA GLU A 77 15.41 12.93 1.02
C GLU A 77 14.65 13.57 2.18
N ALA A 78 14.04 12.74 3.05
CA ALA A 78 13.26 13.24 4.16
C ALA A 78 14.17 13.92 5.20
N PRO A 79 13.81 15.11 5.72
CA PRO A 79 14.61 15.76 6.74
C PRO A 79 14.60 14.90 8.01
N ALA A 80 15.75 14.83 8.68
CA ALA A 80 15.90 14.05 9.90
C ALA A 80 14.96 14.57 11.00
N LEU A 81 14.42 13.64 11.79
CA LEU A 81 13.67 13.96 13.00
C LEU A 81 14.58 13.76 14.23
N PRO A 82 14.61 14.71 15.18
CA PRO A 82 13.84 15.95 15.26
C PRO A 82 14.26 17.01 14.23
N LEU A 83 13.30 17.83 13.78
CA LEU A 83 13.58 18.96 12.89
C LEU A 83 14.44 20.01 13.61
N GLU A 84 15.31 20.71 12.88
CA GLU A 84 16.24 21.71 13.46
C GLU A 84 15.52 22.80 14.26
N ASN A 85 14.31 23.18 13.85
CA ASN A 85 13.49 24.21 14.52
C ASN A 85 12.47 23.63 15.52
N CYS A 86 12.67 22.40 15.99
CA CYS A 86 11.77 21.80 16.97
C CYS A 86 12.11 22.28 18.40
N THR A 87 11.23 23.12 18.97
CA THR A 87 11.37 23.66 20.35
C THR A 87 10.75 22.78 21.44
N ALA A 88 10.13 21.65 21.09
CA ALA A 88 9.47 20.77 22.05
C ALA A 88 10.49 20.00 22.91
N SER A 89 10.26 19.95 24.23
CA SER A 89 11.07 19.17 25.18
C SER A 89 11.09 17.67 24.86
N HIS A 90 9.96 17.14 24.40
CA HIS A 90 9.83 15.79 23.86
C HIS A 90 9.17 15.84 22.48
N CYS A 91 9.95 15.51 21.45
CA CYS A 91 9.45 15.47 20.08
C CYS A 91 8.68 14.17 19.81
N HIS A 92 7.40 14.28 19.49
CA HIS A 92 6.53 13.14 19.11
C HIS A 92 6.27 13.07 17.59
N CYS A 93 7.19 13.62 16.79
CA CYS A 93 7.10 13.55 15.33
C CYS A 93 7.48 12.16 14.83
N ARG A 94 6.76 11.67 13.82
CA ARG A 94 7.01 10.37 13.21
C ARG A 94 6.86 10.43 11.70
N TYR A 95 7.61 9.60 10.99
CA TYR A 95 7.36 9.36 9.58
C TYR A 95 6.13 8.47 9.40
N ALA A 96 5.24 8.89 8.50
CA ALA A 96 4.16 8.09 7.98
C ALA A 96 4.52 7.68 6.55
N HIS A 97 4.69 6.38 6.33
CA HIS A 97 4.97 5.80 5.02
C HIS A 97 3.70 5.78 4.17
N HIS A 98 3.87 6.07 2.88
CA HIS A 98 2.83 5.97 1.87
C HIS A 98 3.21 4.89 0.87
N VAL A 99 2.26 4.01 0.59
CA VAL A 99 2.41 3.00 -0.47
C VAL A 99 2.39 3.67 -1.84
N ASP A 100 3.10 3.10 -2.81
CA ASP A 100 2.93 3.53 -4.20
C ASP A 100 1.48 3.24 -4.62
N ARG A 101 0.81 4.26 -5.13
CA ARG A 101 -0.55 4.13 -5.68
C ARG A 101 -0.59 3.33 -6.98
N ARG A 102 0.57 3.01 -7.57
CA ARG A 102 0.75 2.23 -8.79
C ARG A 102 0.85 0.73 -8.51
N THR A 103 0.01 0.23 -7.61
CA THR A 103 0.08 -1.17 -7.16
C THR A 103 -1.07 -2.00 -7.74
N GLY A 104 -0.76 -3.26 -8.08
CA GLY A 104 -1.73 -4.29 -8.46
C GLY A 104 -2.36 -4.12 -9.84
N ASN A 105 -3.55 -4.72 -10.01
CA ASN A 105 -4.29 -4.81 -11.28
C ASN A 105 -4.81 -3.45 -11.79
N LEU A 106 -4.67 -2.38 -11.01
CA LEU A 106 -5.08 -1.01 -11.38
C LEU A 106 -3.94 -0.22 -12.06
N ASP A 107 -2.71 -0.76 -12.12
CA ASP A 107 -1.64 -0.12 -12.88
C ASP A 107 -1.88 -0.32 -14.39
N ARG A 108 -2.56 0.66 -14.98
CA ARG A 108 -2.84 0.72 -16.43
C ARG A 108 -1.58 0.63 -17.31
N ARG A 109 -0.39 0.87 -16.76
CA ARG A 109 0.87 0.66 -17.50
C ARG A 109 1.19 -0.80 -17.73
N ARG A 110 0.82 -1.70 -16.82
CA ARG A 110 1.06 -3.13 -16.99
C ARG A 110 0.31 -3.67 -18.20
N LEU A 111 -0.94 -3.23 -18.39
CA LEU A 111 -1.79 -3.63 -19.51
C LEU A 111 -1.28 -3.17 -20.88
N ILE A 112 -0.56 -2.05 -20.94
CA ILE A 112 -0.08 -1.48 -22.22
C ILE A 112 1.38 -1.88 -22.50
N GLY A 113 2.22 -2.01 -21.46
CA GLY A 113 3.64 -2.34 -21.61
C GLY A 113 3.92 -3.82 -21.92
N GLU A 114 3.00 -4.72 -21.59
CA GLU A 114 3.13 -6.16 -21.89
C GLU A 114 2.58 -6.50 -23.30
N HIS A 115 1.92 -5.55 -23.96
CA HIS A 115 1.31 -5.68 -25.28
C HIS A 115 2.06 -4.87 -26.35
N HIS A 116 3.38 -4.99 -26.41
CA HIS A 116 4.16 -4.51 -27.57
C HIS A 116 3.74 -5.21 -28.87
N ASP A 117 3.09 -6.37 -28.80
CA ASP A 117 2.67 -7.15 -29.97
C ASP A 117 1.32 -6.72 -30.56
N TYR A 118 0.55 -5.86 -29.89
CA TYR A 118 -0.78 -5.44 -30.39
C TYR A 118 -0.73 -4.31 -31.42
N VAL A 119 0.41 -3.62 -31.55
CA VAL A 119 0.54 -2.50 -32.48
C VAL A 119 0.44 -2.96 -33.94
N GLY A 120 0.75 -4.23 -34.23
CA GLY A 120 0.64 -4.82 -35.57
C GLY A 120 -0.70 -5.51 -35.89
N PHE A 121 -1.57 -5.77 -34.91
CA PHE A 121 -2.76 -6.62 -35.12
C PHE A 121 -3.82 -5.99 -36.04
N PHE A 122 -3.87 -4.65 -36.14
CA PHE A 122 -4.79 -3.92 -37.02
C PHE A 122 -4.16 -3.52 -38.37
N GLY A 123 -2.97 -4.03 -38.71
CA GLY A 123 -2.34 -3.78 -40.01
C GLY A 123 -2.05 -2.31 -40.31
N ARG A 124 -1.99 -1.44 -39.28
CA ARG A 124 -1.53 -0.06 -39.43
C ARG A 124 -0.07 -0.01 -39.02
N GLU A 125 0.79 0.29 -39.99
CA GLU A 125 2.17 0.70 -39.76
C GLU A 125 2.19 1.92 -38.81
N ASP A 126 3.25 2.08 -38.02
CA ASP A 126 3.45 3.28 -37.21
C ASP A 126 3.59 4.50 -38.13
N GLN A 127 2.52 5.29 -38.30
CA GLN A 127 2.49 6.50 -39.12
C GLN A 127 3.19 7.70 -38.46
N ARG A 128 4.02 7.45 -37.44
CA ARG A 128 4.82 8.48 -36.78
C ARG A 128 5.99 8.87 -37.68
N GLU A 129 5.70 9.70 -38.67
CA GLU A 129 6.73 10.42 -39.41
C GLU A 129 7.15 11.64 -38.58
N GLY A 130 8.33 11.57 -37.97
CA GLY A 130 8.94 12.69 -37.24
C GLY A 130 9.70 12.25 -36.00
N ARG A 131 10.81 12.94 -35.71
CA ARG A 131 11.66 12.67 -34.53
C ARG A 131 10.99 13.00 -33.19
N GLY A 132 9.81 13.62 -33.19
CA GLY A 132 9.11 13.98 -31.96
C GLY A 132 7.78 14.71 -32.21
N ARG A 133 7.17 15.20 -31.14
CA ARG A 133 5.84 15.85 -31.15
C ARG A 133 5.91 17.38 -31.11
N ARG A 134 7.09 17.97 -30.98
CA ARG A 134 7.22 19.43 -30.89
C ARG A 134 7.04 20.03 -32.28
N ALA A 135 6.50 21.25 -32.35
CA ALA A 135 6.31 21.96 -33.61
C ALA A 135 7.60 22.05 -34.46
N SER A 136 8.76 22.17 -33.80
CA SER A 136 10.09 22.11 -34.45
C SER A 136 10.34 20.79 -35.18
N ASP A 137 9.88 19.68 -34.62
CA ASP A 137 10.12 18.34 -35.14
C ASP A 137 9.33 18.12 -36.44
N TRP A 138 8.17 18.78 -36.58
CA TRP A 138 7.36 18.79 -37.81
C TRP A 138 7.96 19.70 -38.89
N ALA A 139 8.53 20.85 -38.52
CA ALA A 139 9.13 21.80 -39.46
C ALA A 139 10.34 21.19 -40.21
N ASP A 140 11.17 20.42 -39.51
CA ASP A 140 12.31 19.74 -40.13
C ASP A 140 11.86 18.54 -40.99
N ALA A 141 10.82 17.81 -40.59
CA ALA A 141 10.26 16.72 -41.40
C ALA A 141 9.69 17.23 -42.73
N TYR A 142 8.99 18.38 -42.73
CA TYR A 142 8.51 19.01 -43.96
C TYR A 142 9.65 19.52 -44.85
N ARG A 143 10.74 20.05 -44.26
CA ARG A 143 11.90 20.54 -45.02
C ARG A 143 12.63 19.42 -45.78
N MET A 144 12.63 18.19 -45.24
CA MET A 144 13.25 17.02 -45.88
C MET A 144 12.45 16.47 -47.06
N ASN A 145 11.15 16.77 -47.16
CA ASN A 145 10.27 16.26 -48.21
C ASN A 145 9.98 17.26 -49.34
N THR A 146 10.48 18.50 -49.26
CA THR A 146 10.44 19.44 -50.37
C THR A 146 11.56 19.14 -51.36
N PRO A 147 11.27 18.68 -52.60
CA PRO A 147 12.31 18.52 -53.61
C PRO A 147 12.91 19.89 -53.94
N ALA A 148 14.23 19.99 -53.88
CA ALA A 148 14.94 21.16 -54.36
C ALA A 148 14.79 21.20 -55.89
N HIS A 149 13.99 22.14 -56.37
CA HIS A 149 13.92 22.49 -57.80
C HIS A 149 15.24 23.11 -58.26
#